data_AF-A0A9P0DZ62-F1
#
_entry.id   AF-A0A9P0DZ62-F1
#
_cell.length_a   1.000
_cell.length_b   1.000
_cell.length_c   1.000
_cell.angle_alpha   90.00
_cell.angle_beta   90.00
_cell.angle_gamma   90.00
#
_symmetry.space_group_name_H-M   'P 1'
#
loop_
_entity.id
_entity.type
_entity.pdbx_description
1 polymer ?
#
loop_
_entity_poly.entity_id
_entity_poly.type
_entity_poly.pdbx_seq_one_letter_code
_entity_poly.pdbx_strand_id
1 'polypeptide(L)'
;MEEQNDYEKVEKRTLSWRILNDPDLREYFNSIFSLCDANKDGLVSIFELKTFLETQEHIDIPDNVLECLYNKFDTNKDRQLDFEEFLEMINDRTFKETFRNIANRVLRFIIVPQMNRKTLKLRRTVTVTGSYESEVKCNKNIVGMLIISIIQVILYYTNAALCPTYPIEAALVFTPFKRREIYRYVTYIFLHSDQMHLYGNVIIQIIIGIPLEMVHSWRVLVVYIVGAIGGCLTHSVLDRFTPHDNGLKTIAELKGGSGGVFAIFTAHIASVIMNWREMTHPAVHLLIFGVVIAIEVVYSLFKLSPDDTISYLTHAGGAVVGLLFGVNILRNLRVKKIEKIIWFGCLITLSALFAVFITLDAVMDDPEMEIKTYGDVEPIQCS
;
A
#
# COMPACT_ATOMS: atom_id res chain seq x y z
N MET A 1 -42.78 -1.62 30.17
CA MET A 1 -43.04 -1.44 28.71
C MET A 1 -42.28 -0.26 28.11
N GLU A 2 -41.96 0.80 28.85
CA GLU A 2 -41.10 1.89 28.34
C GLU A 2 -39.60 1.57 28.34
N GLU A 3 -39.07 0.87 29.35
CA GLU A 3 -37.64 0.48 29.37
C GLU A 3 -37.27 -0.46 28.21
N GLN A 4 -38.10 -1.46 27.92
CA GLN A 4 -37.84 -2.44 26.85
C GLN A 4 -37.82 -1.79 25.45
N ASN A 5 -38.55 -0.68 25.29
CA ASN A 5 -38.64 0.09 24.04
C ASN A 5 -37.44 1.03 23.84
N ASP A 6 -36.73 1.38 24.92
CA ASP A 6 -35.51 2.19 24.87
C ASP A 6 -34.27 1.31 24.65
N TYR A 7 -34.23 0.11 25.24
CA TYR A 7 -33.23 -0.92 24.91
C TYR A 7 -33.27 -1.31 23.43
N GLU A 8 -34.45 -1.61 22.88
CA GLU A 8 -34.62 -1.98 21.47
C GLU A 8 -34.27 -0.82 20.50
N LYS A 9 -34.41 0.43 20.96
CA LYS A 9 -34.00 1.64 20.21
C LYS A 9 -32.50 1.90 20.24
N VAL A 10 -31.83 1.56 21.34
CA VAL A 10 -30.36 1.67 21.48
C VAL A 10 -29.69 0.56 20.67
N GLU A 11 -30.26 -0.65 20.69
CA GLU A 11 -29.81 -1.81 19.92
C GLU A 11 -29.90 -1.54 18.40
N LYS A 12 -31.03 -0.99 17.90
CA LYS A 12 -31.18 -0.55 16.50
C LYS A 12 -30.21 0.57 16.07
N ARG A 13 -29.48 1.19 17.01
CA ARG A 13 -28.54 2.29 16.75
C ARG A 13 -27.07 1.89 16.83
N THR A 14 -26.72 0.71 17.35
CA THR A 14 -25.33 0.26 17.36
C THR A 14 -24.89 -0.18 15.96
N LEU A 15 -23.64 0.12 15.62
CA LEU A 15 -23.07 -0.24 14.32
C LEU A 15 -23.00 -1.77 14.16
N SER A 16 -22.79 -2.51 15.25
CA SER A 16 -22.85 -3.98 15.31
C SER A 16 -24.22 -4.51 14.90
N TRP A 17 -25.33 -3.91 15.38
CA TRP A 17 -26.67 -4.31 14.96
C TRP A 17 -26.92 -4.06 13.46
N ARG A 18 -26.40 -2.97 12.90
CA ARG A 18 -26.49 -2.71 11.46
C ARG A 18 -25.69 -3.72 10.64
N ILE A 19 -24.50 -4.08 11.11
CA ILE A 19 -23.63 -5.08 10.47
C ILE A 19 -24.28 -6.46 10.52
N LEU A 20 -24.92 -6.84 11.63
CA LEU A 20 -25.57 -8.15 11.78
C LEU A 20 -26.85 -8.29 10.92
N ASN A 21 -27.52 -7.18 10.62
CA ASN A 21 -28.78 -7.16 9.85
C ASN A 21 -28.61 -6.78 8.37
N ASP A 22 -27.42 -6.34 7.96
CA ASP A 22 -27.08 -6.07 6.57
C ASP A 22 -26.23 -7.24 6.03
N PRO A 23 -26.76 -8.03 5.09
CA PRO A 23 -26.11 -9.26 4.64
C PRO A 23 -24.74 -9.00 3.99
N ASP A 24 -24.57 -7.89 3.27
CA ASP A 24 -23.32 -7.56 2.58
C ASP A 24 -22.23 -7.15 3.59
N LEU A 25 -22.60 -6.37 4.61
CA LEU A 25 -21.67 -5.99 5.69
C LEU A 25 -21.32 -7.20 6.57
N ARG A 26 -22.30 -8.06 6.87
CA ARG A 26 -22.07 -9.26 7.66
C ARG A 26 -21.08 -10.19 6.96
N GLU A 27 -21.22 -10.38 5.66
CA GLU A 27 -20.31 -11.19 4.85
C GLU A 27 -18.88 -10.62 4.86
N TYR A 28 -18.75 -9.29 4.70
CA TYR A 28 -17.45 -8.62 4.79
C TYR A 28 -16.78 -8.82 6.16
N PHE A 29 -17.48 -8.57 7.26
CA PHE A 29 -16.87 -8.73 8.59
C PHE A 29 -16.63 -10.20 8.95
N ASN A 30 -17.48 -11.12 8.48
CA ASN A 30 -17.23 -12.55 8.59
C ASN A 30 -15.94 -12.95 7.88
N SER A 31 -15.64 -12.37 6.70
CA SER A 31 -14.39 -12.66 6.00
C SER A 31 -13.16 -12.26 6.82
N ILE A 32 -13.21 -11.13 7.53
CA ILE A 32 -12.12 -10.68 8.42
C ILE A 32 -12.03 -11.59 9.65
N PHE A 33 -13.17 -11.96 10.24
CA PHE A 33 -13.22 -12.87 11.37
C PHE A 33 -12.61 -14.25 11.01
N SER A 34 -12.95 -14.79 9.84
CA SER A 34 -12.40 -16.05 9.34
C SER A 34 -10.91 -15.99 8.98
N LEU A 35 -10.34 -14.80 8.76
CA LEU A 35 -8.89 -14.63 8.60
C LEU A 35 -8.16 -14.62 9.95
N CYS A 36 -8.84 -14.19 11.02
CA CYS A 36 -8.32 -14.28 12.39
C CYS A 36 -8.46 -15.71 12.95
N ASP A 37 -9.59 -16.36 12.68
CA ASP A 37 -9.92 -17.74 13.11
C ASP A 37 -9.16 -18.76 12.24
N ALA A 38 -7.88 -18.94 12.56
CA ALA A 38 -6.97 -19.81 11.80
C ALA A 38 -7.36 -21.30 11.91
N ASN A 39 -7.95 -21.70 13.03
CA ASN A 39 -8.34 -23.08 13.29
C ASN A 39 -9.77 -23.42 12.81
N LYS A 40 -10.57 -22.41 12.46
CA LYS A 40 -11.95 -22.47 11.96
C LYS A 40 -12.96 -23.01 12.97
N ASP A 41 -12.75 -22.77 14.26
CA ASP A 41 -13.66 -23.18 15.33
C ASP A 41 -14.81 -22.18 15.57
N GLY A 42 -14.83 -21.07 14.85
CA GLY A 42 -15.84 -20.03 14.95
C GLY A 42 -15.58 -19.05 16.10
N LEU A 43 -14.41 -19.11 16.72
CA LEU A 43 -13.94 -18.24 17.79
C LEU A 43 -12.54 -17.71 17.45
N VAL A 44 -12.15 -16.60 18.07
CA VAL A 44 -10.80 -16.04 17.92
C VAL A 44 -10.09 -16.05 19.26
N SER A 45 -9.08 -16.91 19.41
CA SER A 45 -8.26 -16.97 20.62
C SER A 45 -7.24 -15.82 20.72
N ILE A 46 -6.74 -15.56 21.93
CA ILE A 46 -5.68 -14.55 22.15
C ILE A 46 -4.47 -14.81 21.25
N PHE A 47 -4.11 -16.09 21.07
CA PHE A 47 -2.99 -16.49 20.25
C PHE A 47 -3.26 -16.24 18.76
N GLU A 48 -4.46 -16.51 18.29
CA GLU A 48 -4.87 -16.22 16.91
C GLU A 48 -4.96 -14.73 16.64
N LEU A 49 -5.52 -13.93 17.55
CA LEU A 49 -5.54 -12.48 17.41
C LEU A 49 -4.13 -11.89 17.45
N LYS A 50 -3.28 -12.38 18.37
CA LYS A 50 -1.88 -11.99 18.46
C LYS A 50 -1.13 -12.35 17.18
N THR A 51 -1.26 -13.60 16.74
CA THR A 51 -0.63 -14.08 15.50
C THR A 51 -1.16 -13.32 14.29
N PHE A 52 -2.45 -13.05 14.21
CA PHE A 52 -3.04 -12.25 13.14
C PHE A 52 -2.45 -10.84 13.12
N LEU A 53 -2.37 -10.15 14.27
CA LEU A 53 -1.82 -8.80 14.35
C LEU A 53 -0.29 -8.76 14.15
N GLU A 54 0.45 -9.78 14.61
CA GLU A 54 1.91 -9.88 14.52
C GLU A 54 2.37 -10.37 13.14
N THR A 55 1.60 -11.24 12.49
CA THR A 55 1.90 -11.78 11.16
C THR A 55 1.52 -10.79 10.06
N GLN A 56 0.51 -9.95 10.28
CA GLN A 56 0.10 -8.92 9.32
C GLN A 56 0.97 -7.64 9.39
N GLU A 57 1.59 -7.31 10.55
CA GLU A 57 2.36 -6.06 10.71
C GLU A 57 3.82 -6.19 11.22
N HIS A 58 4.32 -7.38 11.62
CA HIS A 58 5.63 -7.54 12.28
C HIS A 58 5.84 -6.58 13.49
N ILE A 59 4.76 -6.25 14.20
CA ILE A 59 4.79 -5.45 15.42
C ILE A 59 4.50 -6.37 16.60
N ASP A 60 5.49 -6.57 17.48
CA ASP A 60 5.35 -7.32 18.73
C ASP A 60 4.38 -6.57 19.66
N ILE A 61 3.19 -7.14 19.88
CA ILE A 61 2.17 -6.54 20.73
C ILE A 61 2.35 -7.09 22.14
N PRO A 62 2.65 -6.24 23.13
CA PRO A 62 2.83 -6.69 24.51
C PRO A 62 1.61 -7.45 25.03
N ASP A 63 1.83 -8.64 25.60
CA ASP A 63 0.77 -9.56 26.06
C ASP A 63 -0.23 -8.87 27.01
N ASN A 64 0.23 -7.92 27.83
CA ASN A 64 -0.62 -7.17 28.74
C ASN A 64 -1.66 -6.27 28.04
N VAL A 65 -1.43 -5.86 26.79
CA VAL A 65 -2.37 -5.07 25.99
C VAL A 65 -3.44 -5.97 25.38
N LEU A 66 -3.03 -7.12 24.84
CA LEU A 66 -3.95 -8.16 24.36
C LEU A 66 -4.85 -8.66 25.50
N GLU A 67 -4.27 -8.92 26.67
CA GLU A 67 -5.01 -9.35 27.85
C GLU A 67 -6.00 -8.27 28.33
N CYS A 68 -5.66 -6.99 28.20
CA CYS A 68 -6.60 -5.89 28.49
C CYS A 68 -7.75 -5.80 27.47
N LEU A 69 -7.50 -6.11 26.20
CA LEU A 69 -8.54 -6.12 25.16
C LEU A 69 -9.51 -7.28 25.41
N TYR A 70 -9.01 -8.48 25.66
CA TYR A 70 -9.85 -9.63 25.98
C TYR A 70 -10.68 -9.39 27.22
N ASN A 71 -10.07 -8.98 28.34
CA ASN A 71 -10.82 -8.69 29.58
C ASN A 71 -11.93 -7.63 29.42
N LYS A 72 -11.92 -6.86 28.33
CA LYS A 72 -12.91 -5.83 28.05
C LYS A 72 -14.03 -6.31 27.10
N PHE A 73 -13.73 -7.14 26.10
CA PHE A 73 -14.68 -7.52 25.05
C PHE A 73 -15.15 -8.97 25.12
N ASP A 74 -14.38 -9.84 25.77
CA ASP A 74 -14.77 -11.21 26.14
C ASP A 74 -15.79 -11.12 27.29
N THR A 75 -17.06 -11.02 26.90
CA THR A 75 -18.20 -10.82 27.79
C THR A 75 -18.53 -12.11 28.52
N ASN A 76 -18.35 -13.24 27.83
CA ASN A 76 -18.64 -14.58 28.34
C ASN A 76 -17.48 -15.16 29.19
N LYS A 77 -16.30 -14.54 29.16
CA LYS A 77 -15.04 -14.87 29.86
C LYS A 77 -14.44 -16.23 29.48
N ASP A 78 -14.65 -16.67 28.25
CA ASP A 78 -14.12 -17.93 27.74
C ASP A 78 -12.68 -17.81 27.17
N ARG A 79 -12.10 -16.60 27.21
CA ARG A 79 -10.79 -16.23 26.67
C ARG A 79 -10.68 -16.36 25.15
N GLN A 80 -11.82 -16.34 24.48
CA GLN A 80 -11.97 -16.34 23.04
C GLN A 80 -12.94 -15.20 22.68
N LEU A 81 -12.94 -14.78 21.41
CA LEU A 81 -13.88 -13.78 20.93
C LEU A 81 -14.79 -14.45 19.91
N ASP A 82 -16.08 -14.46 20.19
CA ASP A 82 -17.05 -14.82 19.16
C ASP A 82 -17.22 -13.68 18.14
N PHE A 83 -17.98 -13.93 17.08
CA PHE A 83 -18.17 -12.97 16.00
C PHE A 83 -18.79 -11.65 16.48
N GLU A 84 -19.70 -11.68 17.45
CA GLU A 84 -20.37 -10.48 17.95
C GLU A 84 -19.43 -9.67 18.85
N GLU A 85 -18.69 -10.34 19.74
CA GLU A 85 -17.66 -9.72 20.60
C GLU A 85 -16.51 -9.12 19.76
N PHE A 86 -16.10 -9.80 18.69
CA PHE A 86 -15.13 -9.31 17.72
C PHE A 86 -15.61 -8.05 16.99
N LEU A 87 -16.88 -8.03 16.57
CA LEU A 87 -17.50 -6.87 15.92
C LEU A 87 -17.57 -5.66 16.87
N GLU A 88 -17.88 -5.90 18.15
CA GLU A 88 -17.85 -4.87 19.18
C GLU A 88 -16.44 -4.34 19.42
N MET A 89 -15.44 -5.23 19.50
CA MET A 89 -14.03 -4.86 19.65
C MET A 89 -13.56 -3.95 18.51
N ILE A 90 -13.77 -4.35 17.25
CA ILE A 90 -13.37 -3.55 16.07
C ILE A 90 -14.06 -2.19 16.06
N ASN A 91 -15.29 -2.13 16.55
CA ASN A 91 -16.06 -0.89 16.53
C ASN A 91 -15.87 0.00 17.74
N ASP A 92 -15.25 -0.50 18.82
CA ASP A 92 -15.02 0.24 20.05
C ASP A 92 -14.12 1.45 19.85
N ARG A 93 -14.47 2.53 20.53
CA ARG A 93 -13.72 3.79 20.46
C ARG A 93 -12.30 3.63 20.99
N THR A 94 -12.08 2.78 21.99
CA THR A 94 -10.78 2.56 22.64
C THR A 94 -9.88 1.70 21.77
N PHE A 95 -10.42 0.69 21.07
CA PHE A 95 -9.68 -0.07 20.06
C PHE A 95 -9.28 0.83 18.88
N LYS A 96 -10.23 1.60 18.33
CA LYS A 96 -9.95 2.62 17.31
C LYS A 96 -8.96 3.69 17.78
N GLU A 97 -8.99 4.08 19.06
CA GLU A 97 -8.02 4.99 19.67
C GLU A 97 -6.65 4.34 19.87
N THR A 98 -6.59 3.03 20.14
CA THR A 98 -5.34 2.27 20.26
C THR A 98 -4.69 2.10 18.90
N PHE A 99 -5.44 1.75 17.86
CA PHE A 99 -4.98 1.75 16.48
C PHE A 99 -4.60 3.17 16.03
N ARG A 100 -5.39 4.19 16.39
CA ARG A 100 -5.00 5.60 16.20
C ARG A 100 -3.72 5.93 16.96
N ASN A 101 -3.46 5.37 18.13
CA ASN A 101 -2.23 5.58 18.90
C ASN A 101 -1.02 4.88 18.29
N ILE A 102 -1.20 3.71 17.68
CA ILE A 102 -0.21 2.98 16.88
C ILE A 102 0.06 3.73 15.58
N ALA A 103 -0.97 4.09 14.81
CA ALA A 103 -0.87 4.97 13.65
C ALA A 103 -0.23 6.31 14.01
N ASN A 104 -0.54 6.89 15.18
CA ASN A 104 0.14 8.08 15.70
C ASN A 104 1.59 7.80 16.12
N ARG A 105 1.95 6.59 16.55
CA ARG A 105 3.36 6.20 16.82
C ARG A 105 4.13 6.03 15.52
N VAL A 106 3.55 5.36 14.52
CA VAL A 106 4.10 5.22 13.17
C VAL A 106 4.22 6.59 12.50
N LEU A 107 3.18 7.43 12.57
CA LEU A 107 3.23 8.83 12.15
C LEU A 107 4.29 9.61 12.93
N ARG A 108 4.43 9.44 14.25
CA ARG A 108 5.53 10.05 15.02
C ARG A 108 6.92 9.49 14.67
N PHE A 109 7.00 8.28 14.14
CA PHE A 109 8.26 7.66 13.76
C PHE A 109 8.68 8.12 12.36
N ILE A 110 7.73 8.18 11.42
CA ILE A 110 7.89 8.70 10.05
C ILE A 110 7.96 10.24 10.03
N ILE A 111 7.34 10.90 11.00
CA ILE A 111 7.32 12.35 11.22
C ILE A 111 7.79 12.55 12.67
N VAL A 112 9.11 12.58 12.90
CA VAL A 112 9.69 12.73 14.24
C VAL A 112 8.99 13.89 14.98
N PRO A 113 8.29 13.67 16.11
CA PRO A 113 7.51 14.71 16.74
C PRO A 113 8.44 15.80 17.24
N GLN A 114 8.05 17.06 17.01
CA GLN A 114 8.66 18.17 17.72
C GLN A 114 8.50 17.94 19.22
N MET A 115 9.62 17.74 19.92
CA MET A 115 9.65 17.80 21.37
C MET A 115 9.17 19.20 21.76
N ASN A 116 7.96 19.29 22.33
CA ASN A 116 7.31 20.55 22.67
C ASN A 116 8.02 21.20 23.88
N ARG A 117 9.26 21.67 23.68
CA ARG A 117 9.91 22.56 24.64
C ARG A 117 9.30 23.93 24.42
N LYS A 118 8.39 24.32 25.31
CA LYS A 118 7.99 25.72 25.58
C LYS A 118 9.24 26.53 25.97
N THR A 119 10.15 26.74 25.04
CA THR A 119 11.32 27.60 25.16
C THR A 119 11.01 28.86 24.37
N LEU A 120 11.07 30.02 25.03
CA LEU A 120 10.97 31.33 24.40
C LEU A 120 11.97 31.40 23.23
N LYS A 121 11.49 31.25 22.00
CA LYS A 121 12.32 31.34 20.80
C LYS A 121 12.69 32.80 20.57
N LEU A 122 13.91 33.19 20.90
CA LEU A 122 14.48 34.46 20.45
C LEU A 122 14.45 34.49 18.91
N ARG A 123 13.89 35.55 18.32
CA ARG A 123 13.73 35.77 16.87
C ARG A 123 15.04 35.66 16.07
N ARG A 124 16.20 35.73 16.74
CA ARG A 124 17.55 35.67 16.15
C ARG A 124 18.11 34.26 15.97
N THR A 125 17.51 33.24 16.59
CA THR A 125 17.94 31.83 16.55
C THR A 125 16.81 30.90 16.07
N VAL A 126 16.08 31.30 15.04
CA VAL A 126 15.13 30.39 14.37
C VAL A 126 15.94 29.40 13.54
N THR A 127 16.28 28.25 14.12
CA THR A 127 16.76 27.09 13.35
C THR A 127 15.63 26.65 12.42
N VAL A 128 15.91 26.57 11.12
CA VAL A 128 14.96 26.19 10.06
C VAL A 128 14.48 24.74 10.21
N THR A 129 15.23 23.93 10.96
CA THR A 129 14.94 22.56 11.33
C THR A 129 13.58 22.44 12.02
N GLY A 130 12.74 21.50 11.56
CA GLY A 130 11.39 21.30 12.09
C GLY A 130 10.30 21.97 11.27
N SER A 131 10.63 22.75 10.23
CA SER A 131 9.61 23.43 9.42
C SER A 131 8.88 22.48 8.47
N TYR A 132 9.50 21.35 8.11
CA TYR A 132 8.84 20.35 7.26
C TYR A 132 7.66 19.67 8.00
N GLU A 133 7.86 19.31 9.26
CA GLU A 133 6.87 18.65 10.10
C GLU A 133 5.69 19.58 10.42
N SER A 134 5.91 20.90 10.40
CA SER A 134 4.82 21.88 10.56
C SER A 134 3.88 21.98 9.35
N GLU A 135 4.28 21.43 8.20
CA GLU A 135 3.47 21.40 6.98
C GLU A 135 2.52 20.21 6.91
N VAL A 136 2.58 19.31 7.89
CA VAL A 136 1.69 18.14 8.00
C VAL A 136 0.26 18.63 8.25
N LYS A 137 -0.61 18.45 7.25
CA LYS A 137 -2.02 18.82 7.32
C LYS A 137 -2.86 17.56 7.48
N CYS A 138 -3.40 17.35 8.67
CA CYS A 138 -4.34 16.25 8.95
C CYS A 138 -5.78 16.54 8.44
N ASN A 139 -5.93 17.45 7.47
CA ASN A 139 -7.23 17.96 7.02
C ASN A 139 -8.00 16.93 6.15
N LYS A 140 -9.31 17.14 6.01
CA LYS A 140 -10.35 16.29 5.36
C LYS A 140 -10.09 15.78 3.93
N ASN A 141 -8.97 16.11 3.29
CA ASN A 141 -8.67 15.79 1.88
C ASN A 141 -7.58 14.72 1.71
N ILE A 142 -7.23 13.98 2.77
CA ILE A 142 -6.41 12.77 2.69
C ILE A 142 -7.31 11.64 2.19
N VAL A 143 -7.51 11.59 0.88
CA VAL A 143 -8.42 10.61 0.28
C VAL A 143 -7.77 9.88 -0.88
N GLY A 144 -6.69 10.39 -1.49
CA GLY A 144 -6.14 9.80 -2.71
C GLY A 144 -5.66 8.37 -2.51
N MET A 145 -4.79 8.15 -1.53
CA MET A 145 -4.23 6.83 -1.26
C MET A 145 -5.28 5.85 -0.72
N LEU A 146 -6.20 6.34 0.13
CA LEU A 146 -7.32 5.55 0.64
C LEU A 146 -8.32 5.17 -0.46
N ILE A 147 -8.62 6.07 -1.39
CA ILE A 147 -9.50 5.79 -2.54
C ILE A 147 -8.89 4.70 -3.41
N ILE A 148 -7.60 4.81 -3.76
CA ILE A 148 -6.94 3.75 -4.55
C ILE A 148 -7.03 2.41 -3.81
N SER A 149 -6.71 2.38 -2.52
CA SER A 149 -6.79 1.15 -1.72
C SER A 149 -8.19 0.56 -1.69
N ILE A 150 -9.23 1.37 -1.50
CA ILE A 150 -10.62 0.92 -1.53
C ILE A 150 -10.99 0.34 -2.92
N ILE A 151 -10.58 1.02 -4.00
CA ILE A 151 -10.84 0.54 -5.36
C ILE A 151 -10.11 -0.79 -5.63
N GLN A 152 -8.85 -0.94 -5.18
CA GLN A 152 -8.09 -2.18 -5.29
C GLN A 152 -8.81 -3.36 -4.60
N VAL A 153 -9.29 -3.14 -3.38
CA VAL A 153 -10.04 -4.15 -2.61
C VAL A 153 -11.36 -4.50 -3.30
N ILE A 154 -12.14 -3.50 -3.72
CA ILE A 154 -13.42 -3.71 -4.41
C ILE A 154 -13.20 -4.51 -5.70
N LEU A 155 -12.23 -4.11 -6.54
CA LEU A 155 -11.99 -4.77 -7.81
C LEU A 155 -11.47 -6.20 -7.65
N TYR A 156 -10.68 -6.48 -6.60
CA TYR A 156 -10.24 -7.83 -6.28
C TYR A 156 -11.42 -8.76 -5.99
N TYR A 157 -12.29 -8.39 -5.05
CA TYR A 157 -13.45 -9.22 -4.69
C TYR A 157 -14.50 -9.28 -5.80
N THR A 158 -14.70 -8.20 -6.54
CA THR A 158 -15.61 -8.20 -7.69
C THR A 158 -15.12 -9.14 -8.79
N ASN A 159 -13.81 -9.17 -9.05
CA ASN A 159 -13.21 -10.11 -10.01
C ASN A 159 -13.40 -11.57 -9.55
N ALA A 160 -13.18 -11.85 -8.26
CA ALA A 160 -13.39 -13.17 -7.68
C ALA A 160 -14.87 -13.63 -7.80
N ALA A 161 -15.83 -12.73 -7.55
CA ALA A 161 -17.26 -13.04 -7.61
C ALA A 161 -17.79 -13.24 -9.03
N LEU A 162 -17.23 -12.56 -10.04
CA LEU A 162 -17.67 -12.64 -11.43
C LEU A 162 -16.96 -13.73 -12.25
N CYS A 163 -15.91 -14.34 -11.71
CA CYS A 163 -15.20 -15.43 -12.33
C CYS A 163 -16.06 -16.72 -12.37
N PRO A 164 -16.06 -17.52 -13.46
CA PRO A 164 -15.32 -17.33 -14.72
C PRO A 164 -16.10 -16.57 -15.81
N THR A 165 -17.29 -16.07 -15.50
CA THR A 165 -18.24 -15.54 -16.51
C THR A 165 -17.77 -14.24 -17.15
N TYR A 166 -17.17 -13.32 -16.38
CA TYR A 166 -16.64 -12.04 -16.86
C TYR A 166 -15.35 -11.66 -16.11
N PRO A 167 -14.17 -12.17 -16.53
CA PRO A 167 -12.93 -11.86 -15.85
C PRO A 167 -12.54 -10.39 -16.07
N ILE A 168 -12.74 -9.56 -15.04
CA ILE A 168 -12.27 -8.16 -14.99
C ILE A 168 -10.76 -8.11 -15.21
N GLU A 169 -10.05 -9.12 -14.68
CA GLU A 169 -8.62 -9.32 -14.87
C GLU A 169 -8.22 -9.29 -16.34
N ALA A 170 -8.88 -10.04 -17.22
CA ALA A 170 -8.56 -10.07 -18.65
C ALA A 170 -8.73 -8.70 -19.33
N ALA A 171 -9.63 -7.86 -18.80
CA ALA A 171 -9.84 -6.50 -19.28
C ALA A 171 -8.78 -5.51 -18.79
N LEU A 172 -8.26 -5.66 -17.56
CA LEU A 172 -7.42 -4.63 -16.92
C LEU A 172 -5.94 -4.98 -16.80
N VAL A 173 -5.58 -6.27 -16.88
CA VAL A 173 -4.20 -6.77 -16.74
C VAL A 173 -3.32 -6.20 -17.83
N PHE A 174 -2.08 -5.88 -17.48
CA PHE A 174 -1.10 -5.52 -18.50
C PHE A 174 -0.54 -6.78 -19.13
N THR A 175 -0.82 -6.92 -20.44
CA THR A 175 -0.28 -7.98 -21.27
C THR A 175 0.54 -7.35 -22.42
N PRO A 176 1.78 -7.81 -22.65
CA PRO A 176 2.66 -7.34 -23.73
C PRO A 176 2.07 -7.44 -25.14
N PHE A 177 1.15 -8.37 -25.35
CA PHE A 177 0.43 -8.53 -26.62
C PHE A 177 -0.66 -7.47 -26.84
N LYS A 178 -1.04 -6.72 -25.79
CA LYS A 178 -2.08 -5.69 -25.83
C LYS A 178 -1.51 -4.30 -25.52
N ARG A 179 -0.23 -4.04 -25.82
CA ARG A 179 0.43 -2.74 -25.59
C ARG A 179 -0.27 -1.54 -26.26
N ARG A 180 -1.00 -1.78 -27.35
CA ARG A 180 -1.83 -0.74 -28.00
C ARG A 180 -3.00 -0.27 -27.13
N GLU A 181 -3.41 -1.06 -26.15
CA GLU A 181 -4.43 -0.72 -25.16
C GLU A 181 -3.78 0.07 -24.01
N ILE A 182 -3.44 1.34 -24.27
CA ILE A 182 -2.63 2.22 -23.40
C ILE A 182 -3.14 2.28 -21.95
N TYR A 183 -4.45 2.13 -21.73
CA TYR A 183 -5.03 2.14 -20.39
C TYR A 183 -4.45 1.02 -19.49
N ARG A 184 -3.99 -0.09 -20.06
CA ARG A 184 -3.40 -1.22 -19.34
C ARG A 184 -2.10 -0.88 -18.61
N TYR A 185 -1.37 0.14 -19.06
CA TYR A 185 -0.19 0.66 -18.35
C TYR A 185 -0.53 1.34 -17.02
N VAL A 186 -1.83 1.59 -16.77
CA VAL A 186 -2.33 2.17 -15.53
C VAL A 186 -3.25 1.18 -14.80
N THR A 187 -4.19 0.55 -15.49
CA THR A 187 -5.25 -0.24 -14.82
C THR A 187 -4.74 -1.48 -14.09
N TYR A 188 -3.55 -1.97 -14.42
CA TYR A 188 -2.94 -3.10 -13.75
C TYR A 188 -2.71 -2.89 -12.24
N ILE A 189 -2.63 -1.62 -11.79
CA ILE A 189 -2.45 -1.27 -10.36
C ILE A 189 -3.62 -1.74 -9.48
N PHE A 190 -4.78 -2.01 -10.09
CA PHE A 190 -6.00 -2.38 -9.40
C PHE A 190 -6.19 -3.89 -9.24
N LEU A 191 -5.39 -4.69 -9.96
CA LEU A 191 -5.46 -6.14 -9.93
C LEU A 191 -4.38 -6.69 -9.01
N HIS A 192 -4.65 -7.82 -8.36
CA HIS A 192 -3.68 -8.54 -7.53
C HIS A 192 -3.82 -10.04 -7.77
N SER A 193 -2.72 -10.78 -7.62
CA SER A 193 -2.66 -12.23 -7.82
C SER A 193 -3.36 -13.02 -6.72
N ASP A 194 -3.31 -12.51 -5.49
CA ASP A 194 -3.74 -13.21 -4.30
C ASP A 194 -3.99 -12.21 -3.17
N GLN A 195 -4.62 -12.69 -2.10
CA GLN A 195 -4.99 -11.88 -0.94
C GLN A 195 -3.76 -11.30 -0.23
N MET A 196 -2.67 -12.06 -0.10
CA MET A 196 -1.47 -11.61 0.61
C MET A 196 -0.79 -10.47 -0.17
N HIS A 197 -0.72 -10.57 -1.49
CA HIS A 197 -0.20 -9.51 -2.35
C HIS A 197 -1.08 -8.25 -2.31
N LEU A 198 -2.41 -8.39 -2.31
CA LEU A 198 -3.34 -7.27 -2.15
C LEU A 198 -3.15 -6.54 -0.81
N TYR A 199 -3.26 -7.27 0.30
CA TYR A 199 -3.20 -6.65 1.64
C TYR A 199 -1.81 -6.07 1.92
N GLY A 200 -0.74 -6.79 1.56
CA GLY A 200 0.63 -6.27 1.68
C GLY A 200 0.81 -4.97 0.90
N ASN A 201 0.29 -4.88 -0.33
CA ASN A 201 0.35 -3.65 -1.11
C ASN A 201 -0.42 -2.51 -0.45
N VAL A 202 -1.68 -2.75 -0.04
CA VAL A 202 -2.55 -1.73 0.56
C VAL A 202 -2.00 -1.21 1.89
N ILE A 203 -1.52 -2.09 2.76
CA ILE A 203 -0.96 -1.71 4.07
C ILE A 203 0.25 -0.80 3.89
N ILE A 204 1.23 -1.22 3.09
CA ILE A 204 2.45 -0.44 2.84
C ILE A 204 2.09 0.89 2.14
N GLN A 205 1.18 0.85 1.16
CA GLN A 205 0.67 2.02 0.46
C GLN A 205 0.06 3.06 1.42
N ILE A 206 -0.71 2.62 2.42
CA ILE A 206 -1.34 3.49 3.42
C ILE A 206 -0.29 4.02 4.41
N ILE A 207 0.54 3.15 4.98
CA ILE A 207 1.55 3.50 5.99
C ILE A 207 2.52 4.54 5.45
N ILE A 208 2.92 4.42 4.19
CA ILE A 208 3.95 5.26 3.58
C ILE A 208 3.33 6.41 2.77
N GLY A 209 2.23 6.14 2.07
CA GLY A 209 1.56 7.11 1.21
C GLY A 209 0.86 8.22 1.98
N ILE A 210 0.11 7.89 3.03
CA ILE A 210 -0.66 8.89 3.78
C ILE A 210 0.23 9.95 4.43
N PRO A 211 1.31 9.61 5.16
CA PRO A 211 2.18 10.64 5.74
C PRO A 211 2.78 11.57 4.67
N LEU A 212 3.12 11.05 3.49
CA LEU A 212 3.61 11.86 2.38
C LEU A 212 2.50 12.76 1.82
N GLU A 213 1.28 12.23 1.65
CA GLU A 213 0.10 12.96 1.17
C GLU A 213 -0.29 14.08 2.15
N MET A 214 -0.12 13.88 3.46
CA MET A 214 -0.37 14.92 4.47
C MET A 214 0.51 16.16 4.30
N VAL A 215 1.69 16.02 3.71
CA VAL A 215 2.63 17.14 3.46
C VAL A 215 2.50 17.68 2.04
N HIS A 216 2.37 16.78 1.06
CA HIS A 216 2.46 17.09 -0.37
C HIS A 216 1.12 17.04 -1.11
N SER A 217 0.04 16.64 -0.45
CA SER A 217 -1.33 16.59 -0.96
C SER A 217 -1.44 15.72 -2.24
N TRP A 218 -2.26 16.13 -3.21
CA TRP A 218 -2.51 15.42 -4.48
C TRP A 218 -1.25 15.07 -5.29
N ARG A 219 -0.10 15.70 -5.02
CA ARG A 219 1.17 15.41 -5.71
C ARG A 219 1.60 13.95 -5.52
N VAL A 220 1.30 13.36 -4.36
CA VAL A 220 1.64 11.97 -4.05
C VAL A 220 0.86 10.99 -4.93
N LEU A 221 -0.42 11.28 -5.19
CA LEU A 221 -1.24 10.49 -6.10
C LEU A 221 -0.65 10.46 -7.52
N VAL A 222 -0.16 11.60 -7.99
CA VAL A 222 0.49 11.69 -9.30
C VAL A 222 1.82 10.93 -9.31
N VAL A 223 2.61 11.00 -8.23
CA VAL A 223 3.83 10.20 -8.09
C VAL A 223 3.52 8.70 -8.14
N TYR A 224 2.47 8.25 -7.46
CA TYR A 224 2.06 6.85 -7.49
C TYR A 224 1.73 6.38 -8.90
N ILE A 225 0.87 7.12 -9.61
CA ILE A 225 0.42 6.75 -10.96
C ILE A 225 1.58 6.82 -11.97
N VAL A 226 2.36 7.90 -11.98
CA VAL A 226 3.50 8.05 -12.91
C VAL A 226 4.59 7.01 -12.60
N GLY A 227 4.79 6.71 -11.32
CA GLY A 227 5.66 5.63 -10.85
C GLY A 227 5.22 4.26 -11.36
N ALA A 228 3.94 3.94 -11.24
CA ALA A 228 3.37 2.71 -11.78
C ALA A 228 3.56 2.62 -13.31
N ILE A 229 3.24 3.69 -14.06
CA ILE A 229 3.48 3.74 -15.51
C ILE A 229 4.95 3.49 -15.84
N GLY A 230 5.87 4.14 -15.13
CA GLY A 230 7.31 3.96 -15.34
C GLY A 230 7.79 2.56 -15.00
N GLY A 231 7.25 1.94 -13.95
CA GLY A 231 7.49 0.53 -13.60
C GLY A 231 6.99 -0.42 -14.68
N CYS A 232 5.73 -0.26 -15.11
CA CYS A 232 5.13 -1.07 -16.17
C CYS A 232 5.90 -0.95 -17.49
N LEU A 233 6.32 0.26 -17.87
CA LEU A 233 7.12 0.49 -19.06
C LEU A 233 8.51 -0.17 -18.96
N THR A 234 9.12 -0.12 -17.77
CA THR A 234 10.39 -0.81 -17.50
C THR A 234 10.24 -2.32 -17.65
N HIS A 235 9.18 -2.90 -17.10
CA HIS A 235 8.83 -4.31 -17.28
C HIS A 235 8.61 -4.66 -18.75
N SER A 236 7.79 -3.90 -19.48
CA SER A 236 7.49 -4.13 -20.89
C SER A 236 8.75 -4.20 -21.77
N VAL A 237 9.72 -3.32 -21.51
CA VAL A 237 10.96 -3.24 -22.31
C VAL A 237 12.00 -4.26 -21.85
N LEU A 238 12.17 -4.45 -20.53
CA LEU A 238 13.31 -5.18 -19.98
C LEU A 238 13.03 -6.66 -19.69
N ASP A 239 11.78 -7.05 -19.46
CA ASP A 239 11.45 -8.42 -19.03
C ASP A 239 11.76 -9.48 -20.11
N ARG A 240 11.78 -9.07 -21.38
CA ARG A 240 12.22 -9.93 -22.49
C ARG A 240 13.70 -10.35 -22.42
N PHE A 241 14.51 -9.66 -21.62
CA PHE A 241 15.92 -9.97 -21.43
C PHE A 241 16.15 -10.82 -20.17
N THR A 242 15.10 -11.05 -19.38
CA THR A 242 15.14 -11.96 -18.25
C THR A 242 15.11 -13.41 -18.77
N PRO A 243 16.06 -14.27 -18.38
CA PRO A 243 15.99 -15.69 -18.72
C PRO A 243 14.78 -16.32 -18.01
N HIS A 244 13.81 -16.83 -18.76
CA HIS A 244 12.77 -17.70 -18.20
C HIS A 244 13.23 -19.16 -18.28
N ASP A 245 13.14 -19.87 -17.15
CA ASP A 245 13.65 -21.24 -16.96
C ASP A 245 13.07 -22.28 -17.94
N ASN A 246 12.01 -21.94 -18.67
CA ASN A 246 11.27 -22.89 -19.50
C ASN A 246 11.66 -22.81 -20.99
N GLY A 247 12.65 -22.00 -21.37
CA GLY A 247 13.05 -21.78 -22.78
C GLY A 247 12.02 -21.03 -23.63
N LEU A 248 10.81 -20.81 -23.10
CA LEU A 248 9.75 -20.01 -23.70
C LEU A 248 9.88 -18.56 -23.24
N LYS A 249 10.10 -17.66 -24.20
CA LYS A 249 10.30 -16.23 -23.98
C LYS A 249 8.95 -15.50 -23.82
N THR A 250 8.14 -15.91 -22.86
CA THR A 250 6.87 -15.24 -22.53
C THR A 250 7.13 -14.17 -21.49
N ILE A 251 6.95 -12.91 -21.86
CA ILE A 251 6.95 -11.78 -20.92
C ILE A 251 5.77 -11.98 -19.95
N ALA A 252 6.03 -11.86 -18.65
CA ALA A 252 5.03 -12.11 -17.62
C ALA A 252 3.91 -11.05 -17.64
N GLU A 253 2.67 -11.49 -17.42
CA GLU A 253 1.55 -10.57 -17.19
C GLU A 253 1.78 -9.76 -15.91
N LEU A 254 1.42 -8.48 -15.95
CA LEU A 254 1.65 -7.60 -14.81
C LEU A 254 0.30 -7.23 -14.17
N LYS A 255 0.20 -7.53 -12.87
CA LYS A 255 -0.88 -7.11 -11.96
C LYS A 255 -0.28 -6.75 -10.60
N GLY A 256 -0.74 -5.64 -10.02
CA GLY A 256 -0.34 -5.19 -8.69
C GLY A 256 0.06 -3.72 -8.64
N GLY A 257 -0.36 -3.01 -7.59
CA GLY A 257 -0.04 -1.59 -7.38
C GLY A 257 1.40 -1.30 -6.93
N SER A 258 2.27 -2.32 -6.86
CA SER A 258 3.58 -2.25 -6.21
C SER A 258 4.56 -1.30 -6.89
N GLY A 259 4.53 -1.15 -8.22
CA GLY A 259 5.33 -0.13 -8.92
C GLY A 259 5.07 1.30 -8.40
N GLY A 260 3.82 1.63 -8.08
CA GLY A 260 3.46 2.90 -7.46
C GLY A 260 3.91 3.01 -6.00
N VAL A 261 3.86 1.92 -5.24
CA VAL A 261 4.34 1.88 -3.85
C VAL A 261 5.85 2.15 -3.77
N PHE A 262 6.65 1.50 -4.62
CA PHE A 262 8.10 1.76 -4.72
C PHE A 262 8.42 3.20 -5.16
N ALA A 263 7.57 3.77 -6.01
CA ALA A 263 7.70 5.17 -6.38
C ALA A 263 7.48 6.11 -5.18
N ILE A 264 6.54 5.80 -4.29
CA ILE A 264 6.33 6.59 -3.07
C ILE A 264 7.50 6.42 -2.09
N PHE A 265 8.01 5.20 -1.91
CA PHE A 265 9.19 4.94 -1.08
C PHE A 265 10.36 5.85 -1.46
N THR A 266 10.69 5.88 -2.74
CA THR A 266 11.79 6.70 -3.26
C THR A 266 11.43 8.19 -3.34
N ALA A 267 10.15 8.54 -3.44
CA ALA A 267 9.70 9.92 -3.32
C ALA A 267 9.84 10.47 -1.90
N HIS A 268 9.78 9.64 -0.84
CA HIS A 268 10.20 10.06 0.50
C HIS A 268 11.67 10.44 0.53
N ILE A 269 12.53 9.64 -0.09
CA ILE A 269 13.97 9.94 -0.22
C ILE A 269 14.16 11.27 -0.95
N ALA A 270 13.45 11.48 -2.07
CA ALA A 270 13.46 12.76 -2.79
C ALA A 270 13.03 13.93 -1.89
N SER A 271 11.97 13.76 -1.10
CA SER A 271 11.49 14.76 -0.15
C SER A 271 12.54 15.12 0.91
N VAL A 272 13.22 14.11 1.46
CA VAL A 272 14.31 14.28 2.44
C VAL A 272 15.50 15.03 1.83
N ILE A 273 15.90 14.67 0.60
CA ILE A 273 17.01 15.34 -0.11
C ILE A 273 16.70 16.82 -0.33
N MET A 274 15.49 17.12 -0.79
CA MET A 274 15.08 18.49 -1.13
C MET A 274 14.81 19.36 0.11
N ASN A 275 14.43 18.75 1.24
CA ASN A 275 14.08 19.44 2.47
C ASN A 275 15.06 19.12 3.63
N TRP A 276 16.31 18.79 3.32
CA TRP A 276 17.30 18.30 4.30
C TRP A 276 17.50 19.22 5.51
N ARG A 277 17.50 20.55 5.30
CA ARG A 277 17.72 21.51 6.40
C ARG A 277 16.47 21.78 7.21
N GLU A 278 15.33 21.56 6.57
CA GLU A 278 13.98 21.82 7.07
C GLU A 278 13.44 20.65 7.89
N MET A 279 13.88 19.43 7.59
CA MET A 279 13.48 18.19 8.27
C MET A 279 14.32 17.93 9.52
N THR A 280 13.72 17.39 10.56
CA THR A 280 14.42 16.90 11.75
C THR A 280 15.03 15.54 11.45
N HIS A 281 16.31 15.35 11.82
CA HIS A 281 17.03 14.07 11.66
C HIS A 281 16.90 13.41 10.26
N PRO A 282 17.19 14.13 9.16
CA PRO A 282 17.02 13.60 7.79
C PRO A 282 17.86 12.34 7.52
N ALA A 283 19.02 12.21 8.15
CA ALA A 283 19.87 11.02 8.04
C ALA A 283 19.19 9.76 8.62
N VAL A 284 18.36 9.90 9.67
CA VAL A 284 17.61 8.78 10.26
C VAL A 284 16.49 8.35 9.31
N HIS A 285 15.79 9.31 8.68
CA HIS A 285 14.81 8.99 7.64
C HIS A 285 15.43 8.22 6.48
N LEU A 286 16.58 8.67 5.96
CA LEU A 286 17.28 7.94 4.89
C LEU A 286 17.73 6.54 5.34
N LEU A 287 18.22 6.39 6.57
CA LEU A 287 18.61 5.08 7.10
C LEU A 287 17.42 4.13 7.16
N ILE A 288 16.28 4.58 7.68
CA ILE A 288 15.05 3.77 7.80
C ILE A 288 14.59 3.33 6.40
N PHE A 289 14.40 4.26 5.46
CA PHE A 289 13.98 3.90 4.11
C PHE A 289 15.00 3.01 3.40
N GLY A 290 16.30 3.25 3.60
CA GLY A 290 17.36 2.41 3.06
C GLY A 290 17.35 0.99 3.61
N VAL A 291 17.11 0.80 4.91
CA VAL A 291 16.99 -0.53 5.53
C VAL A 291 15.75 -1.26 5.02
N VAL A 292 14.61 -0.59 4.91
CA VAL A 292 13.39 -1.22 4.39
C VAL A 292 13.57 -1.69 2.94
N ILE A 293 14.10 -0.83 2.07
CA ILE A 293 14.42 -1.20 0.67
C ILE A 293 15.43 -2.35 0.63
N ALA A 294 16.46 -2.32 1.49
CA ALA A 294 17.46 -3.38 1.54
C ALA A 294 16.87 -4.73 1.97
N ILE A 295 16.00 -4.75 2.99
CA ILE A 295 15.30 -5.96 3.43
C ILE A 295 14.44 -6.50 2.29
N GLU A 296 13.72 -5.64 1.59
CA GLU A 296 12.86 -6.04 0.47
C GLU A 296 13.66 -6.62 -0.70
N VAL A 297 14.77 -5.98 -1.09
CA VAL A 297 15.69 -6.51 -2.10
C VAL A 297 16.31 -7.83 -1.66
N VAL A 298 16.72 -7.95 -0.40
CA VAL A 298 17.27 -9.19 0.17
C VAL A 298 16.22 -10.30 0.15
N TYR A 299 15.01 -10.03 0.63
CA TYR A 299 13.90 -10.96 0.61
C TYR A 299 13.57 -11.42 -0.82
N SER A 300 13.55 -10.48 -1.77
CA SER A 300 13.43 -10.75 -3.21
C SER A 300 14.52 -11.70 -3.73
N LEU A 301 15.78 -11.47 -3.37
CA LEU A 301 16.90 -12.32 -3.80
C LEU A 301 16.88 -13.72 -3.17
N PHE A 302 16.34 -13.86 -1.97
CA PHE A 302 16.26 -15.13 -1.23
C PHE A 302 14.95 -15.90 -1.48
N LYS A 303 13.96 -15.32 -2.16
CA LYS A 303 12.73 -16.03 -2.53
C LYS A 303 13.07 -17.08 -3.59
N LEU A 304 13.23 -18.31 -3.13
CA LEU A 304 13.61 -19.51 -3.92
C LEU A 304 12.42 -20.13 -4.68
N SER A 305 11.23 -19.52 -4.64
CA SER A 305 10.02 -20.08 -5.25
C SER A 305 9.82 -19.54 -6.67
N PRO A 306 9.86 -20.38 -7.72
CA PRO A 306 9.65 -19.98 -9.11
C PRO A 306 8.21 -19.50 -9.43
N ASP A 307 7.26 -19.74 -8.51
CA ASP A 307 5.83 -19.55 -8.77
C ASP A 307 5.33 -18.12 -8.49
N ASP A 308 6.16 -17.24 -7.93
CA ASP A 308 5.72 -15.90 -7.53
C ASP A 308 6.05 -14.87 -8.62
N THR A 309 5.03 -14.49 -9.38
CA THR A 309 5.09 -13.64 -10.59
C THR A 309 5.33 -12.14 -10.29
N ILE A 310 6.03 -11.81 -9.21
CA ILE A 310 6.30 -10.42 -8.82
C ILE A 310 7.42 -9.85 -9.69
N SER A 311 7.09 -8.89 -10.55
CA SER A 311 8.06 -8.23 -11.42
C SER A 311 8.98 -7.27 -10.65
N TYR A 312 10.21 -7.71 -10.37
CA TYR A 312 11.27 -6.88 -9.80
C TYR A 312 11.63 -5.69 -10.70
N LEU A 313 11.47 -5.83 -12.02
CA LEU A 313 11.69 -4.76 -12.98
C LEU A 313 10.67 -3.63 -12.82
N THR A 314 9.42 -3.98 -12.50
CA THR A 314 8.38 -3.00 -12.17
C THR A 314 8.73 -2.21 -10.92
N HIS A 315 9.22 -2.88 -9.88
CA HIS A 315 9.67 -2.24 -8.65
C HIS A 315 10.85 -1.29 -8.89
N ALA A 316 11.87 -1.75 -9.62
CA ALA A 316 13.04 -0.96 -9.94
C ALA A 316 12.68 0.27 -10.80
N GLY A 317 11.86 0.10 -11.84
CA GLY A 317 11.38 1.20 -12.68
C GLY A 317 10.56 2.22 -11.90
N GLY A 318 9.63 1.75 -11.07
CA GLY A 318 8.84 2.60 -10.17
C GLY A 318 9.71 3.38 -9.19
N ALA A 319 10.71 2.75 -8.59
CA ALA A 319 11.67 3.38 -7.68
C ALA A 319 12.51 4.49 -8.35
N VAL A 320 13.01 4.25 -9.56
CA VAL A 320 13.77 5.27 -10.30
C VAL A 320 12.87 6.46 -10.63
N VAL A 321 11.65 6.20 -11.11
CA VAL A 321 10.69 7.25 -11.46
C VAL A 321 10.25 8.02 -10.21
N GLY A 322 9.97 7.34 -9.10
CA GLY A 322 9.60 7.97 -7.83
C GLY A 322 10.67 8.92 -7.29
N LEU A 323 11.94 8.53 -7.34
CA LEU A 323 13.05 9.40 -6.94
C LEU A 323 13.16 10.65 -7.82
N LEU A 324 13.24 10.45 -9.15
CA LEU A 324 13.46 11.54 -10.12
C LEU A 324 12.25 12.48 -10.22
N PHE A 325 11.05 11.90 -10.33
CA PHE A 325 9.81 12.67 -10.43
C PHE A 325 9.43 13.29 -9.08
N GLY A 326 9.72 12.61 -7.97
CA GLY A 326 9.55 13.15 -6.62
C GLY A 326 10.31 14.47 -6.42
N VAL A 327 11.56 14.55 -6.86
CA VAL A 327 12.34 15.81 -6.85
C VAL A 327 11.64 16.92 -7.65
N ASN A 328 10.96 16.56 -8.74
CA ASN A 328 10.32 17.51 -9.63
C ASN A 328 8.98 18.04 -9.09
N ILE A 329 8.13 17.13 -8.59
CA ILE A 329 6.74 17.45 -8.26
C ILE A 329 6.50 17.71 -6.78
N LEU A 330 7.29 17.17 -5.85
CA LEU A 330 7.05 17.37 -4.42
C LEU A 330 7.39 18.81 -3.98
N ARG A 331 6.88 19.21 -2.81
CA ARG A 331 7.10 20.56 -2.29
C ARG A 331 8.54 20.68 -1.78
N ASN A 332 9.29 21.62 -2.36
CA ASN A 332 10.52 22.14 -1.78
C ASN A 332 10.18 23.44 -1.03
N LEU A 333 10.29 23.40 0.30
CA LEU A 333 9.88 24.52 1.15
C LEU A 333 10.80 25.75 1.00
N ARG A 334 12.09 25.53 0.71
CA ARG A 334 13.08 26.61 0.57
C ARG A 334 14.09 26.29 -0.53
N VAL A 335 13.73 26.71 -1.73
CA VAL A 335 14.50 26.44 -2.94
C VAL A 335 15.88 27.12 -2.91
N LYS A 336 16.95 26.32 -2.93
CA LYS A 336 18.34 26.75 -3.12
C LYS A 336 18.74 26.69 -4.59
N LYS A 337 19.82 27.40 -4.96
CA LYS A 337 20.35 27.40 -6.34
C LYS A 337 20.75 26.00 -6.82
N ILE A 338 21.42 25.22 -5.95
CA ILE A 338 21.86 23.85 -6.27
C ILE A 338 20.65 22.93 -6.49
N GLU A 339 19.61 23.08 -5.68
CA GLU A 339 18.36 22.30 -5.80
C GLU A 339 17.64 22.57 -7.13
N LYS A 340 17.73 23.78 -7.69
CA LYS A 340 17.22 24.06 -9.06
C LYS A 340 17.99 23.30 -10.14
N ILE A 341 19.32 23.19 -9.99
CA ILE A 341 20.16 22.44 -10.93
C ILE A 341 19.79 20.96 -10.86
N ILE A 342 19.65 20.42 -9.64
CA ILE A 342 19.19 19.02 -9.44
C ILE A 342 17.80 18.83 -10.05
N TRP A 343 16.87 19.76 -9.84
CA TRP A 343 15.53 19.70 -10.42
C TRP A 343 15.57 19.58 -11.94
N PHE A 344 16.31 20.46 -12.63
CA PHE A 344 16.46 20.38 -14.10
C PHE A 344 17.17 19.10 -14.55
N GLY A 345 18.20 18.65 -13.82
CA GLY A 345 18.89 17.40 -14.09
C GLY A 345 17.94 16.21 -14.03
N CYS A 346 17.13 16.10 -12.96
CA CYS A 346 16.12 15.07 -12.82
C CYS A 346 15.06 15.15 -13.92
N LEU A 347 14.60 16.35 -14.31
CA LEU A 347 13.63 16.53 -15.39
C LEU A 347 14.16 16.03 -16.74
N ILE A 348 15.39 16.40 -17.09
CA ILE A 348 16.03 16.00 -18.35
C ILE A 348 16.23 14.49 -18.37
N THR A 349 16.78 13.91 -17.30
CA THR A 349 16.99 12.47 -17.18
C THR A 349 15.68 11.70 -17.27
N LEU A 350 14.64 12.15 -16.56
CA LEU A 350 13.33 11.51 -16.60
C LEU A 350 12.72 11.57 -18.00
N SER A 351 12.78 12.73 -18.65
CA SER A 351 12.26 12.90 -20.02
C SER A 351 13.00 12.02 -21.02
N ALA A 352 14.33 11.90 -20.90
CA ALA A 352 15.13 11.02 -21.73
C ALA A 352 14.79 9.54 -21.51
N LEU A 353 14.65 9.10 -20.25
CA LEU A 353 14.27 7.73 -19.91
C LEU A 353 12.89 7.37 -20.48
N PHE A 354 11.88 8.22 -20.28
CA PHE A 354 10.55 7.99 -20.85
C PHE A 354 10.58 7.97 -22.38
N ALA A 355 11.30 8.91 -23.02
CA ALA A 355 11.41 8.94 -24.48
C ALA A 355 12.05 7.65 -25.04
N VAL A 356 13.15 7.19 -24.42
CA VAL A 356 13.84 5.96 -24.82
C VAL A 356 12.94 4.75 -24.63
N PHE A 357 12.35 4.59 -23.43
CA PHE A 357 11.57 3.40 -23.13
C PHE A 357 10.25 3.35 -23.92
N ILE A 358 9.56 4.49 -24.13
CA ILE A 358 8.38 4.55 -25.01
C ILE A 358 8.75 4.20 -26.45
N THR A 359 9.89 4.72 -26.94
CA THR A 359 10.34 4.42 -28.31
C THR A 359 10.70 2.95 -28.47
N LEU A 360 11.44 2.38 -27.51
CA LEU A 360 11.78 0.96 -27.49
C LEU A 360 10.50 0.12 -27.44
N ASP A 361 9.59 0.42 -26.53
CA ASP A 361 8.32 -0.28 -26.39
C ASP A 361 7.48 -0.22 -27.68
N ALA A 362 7.45 0.92 -28.38
CA ALA A 362 6.71 1.07 -29.63
C ALA A 362 7.36 0.38 -30.84
N VAL A 363 8.69 0.29 -30.88
CA VAL A 363 9.46 -0.28 -32.01
C VAL A 363 9.71 -1.78 -31.85
N MET A 364 9.68 -2.28 -30.61
CA MET A 364 9.91 -3.69 -30.35
C MET A 364 8.74 -4.54 -30.86
N ASP A 365 9.06 -5.46 -31.76
CA ASP A 365 8.11 -6.43 -32.30
C ASP A 365 7.38 -7.18 -31.18
N ASP A 366 6.10 -7.47 -31.40
CA ASP A 366 5.34 -8.31 -30.49
C ASP A 366 6.04 -9.67 -30.37
N PRO A 367 6.12 -10.25 -29.16
CA PRO A 367 6.77 -11.55 -28.99
C PRO A 367 6.15 -12.56 -29.97
N GLU A 368 6.98 -13.27 -30.74
CA GLU A 368 6.48 -14.31 -31.63
C GLU A 368 5.64 -15.30 -30.83
N MET A 369 4.40 -15.49 -31.28
CA MET A 369 3.50 -16.50 -30.73
C MET A 369 4.07 -17.87 -31.11
N GLU A 370 4.92 -18.46 -30.27
CA GLU A 370 5.01 -19.92 -30.29
C GLU A 370 3.66 -20.43 -29.80
N ILE A 371 2.77 -20.64 -30.77
CA ILE A 371 1.48 -21.29 -30.61
C ILE A 371 1.77 -22.67 -30.02
N LYS A 372 1.75 -22.78 -28.68
CA LYS A 372 1.23 -24.01 -28.09
C LYS A 372 -0.18 -24.12 -28.62
N THR A 373 -0.38 -25.09 -29.52
CA THR A 373 -1.68 -25.49 -30.04
C THR A 373 -2.72 -25.38 -28.93
N TYR A 374 -3.74 -24.57 -29.19
CA TYR A 374 -4.90 -24.34 -28.35
C TYR A 374 -5.56 -25.70 -28.05
N GLY A 375 -5.18 -26.30 -26.93
CA GLY A 375 -5.54 -27.68 -26.58
C GLY A 375 -5.47 -27.94 -25.07
N ASP A 376 -4.51 -27.33 -24.37
CA ASP A 376 -4.30 -27.55 -22.92
C ASP A 376 -4.03 -26.23 -22.17
N VAL A 377 -4.80 -25.17 -22.44
CA VAL A 377 -4.87 -24.05 -21.50
C VAL A 377 -5.92 -24.45 -20.47
N GLU A 378 -5.47 -24.82 -19.28
CA GLU A 378 -6.36 -25.00 -18.13
C GLU A 378 -7.27 -23.75 -18.03
N PRO A 379 -8.56 -23.93 -17.72
CA PRO A 379 -9.46 -22.80 -17.51
C PRO A 379 -8.80 -21.84 -16.52
N ILE A 380 -8.90 -20.53 -16.77
CA ILE A 380 -8.39 -19.46 -15.89
C ILE A 380 -8.69 -19.87 -14.44
N GLN A 381 -7.67 -20.38 -13.74
CA GLN A 381 -7.82 -20.80 -12.36
C GLN A 381 -7.85 -19.51 -11.56
N CYS A 382 -9.06 -19.15 -11.12
CA CYS A 382 -9.24 -18.03 -10.23
C CYS A 382 -8.66 -18.40 -8.85
N SER A 383 -7.74 -17.56 -8.39
CA SER A 383 -7.09 -17.57 -7.09
C SER A 383 -8.06 -17.31 -5.94
#